data_AF-A0A5K8B280-F1
#
_entry.id   AF-A0A5K8B280-F1
#
_cell.length_a   1.000
_cell.length_b   1.000
_cell.length_c   1.000
_cell.angle_alpha   90.00
_cell.angle_beta   90.00
_cell.angle_gamma   90.00
#
_symmetry.space_group_name_H-M   'P 1'
#
loop_
_entity.id
_entity.type
_entity.pdbx_description
1 polymer ?
#
loop_
_entity_poly.entity_id
_entity_poly.type
_entity_poly.pdbx_seq_one_letter_code
_entity_poly.pdbx_strand_id
1 'polypeptide(L)'
;FCSYNVISVREEEVRARSRYRRVKHIEIETDILKYLNIISKMLKVISSIKFVLLYRFCLGLYYEMGPSKVVQYFGKMYCILLLFLKEALYTYDLLINSYSFSILFHRLISMILILVVPLASVVNKEIHFMKYMLELNDHSRDFRENLNSIIPFIVTVTGLTYKITMAVFIYTKHTYFMKFLPSFIAMFSYYPYYYTYIVMYHVLYNEMKVLQRKLRVGLTEDLTEDEKINVIQRFRSSSVPSVIRFLFKTLNKPSKTIRITLSFGVVTQWLRMMNMAYYNISENFQGITDALFGVFYESMVIFLPAILLEMSHNVADDFKHILSKQLLQYQDYRLRQSVYDSLDYINTHSMKFSLWFQYSMDISLLIRYATFGTTFIISLLQFKY
;
A
#
# COMPACT_ATOMS: atom_id res chain seq x y z
N PHE A 1 -4.96 71.79 -30.86
CA PHE A 1 -5.19 70.58 -31.67
C PHE A 1 -4.10 69.51 -31.54
N CYS A 2 -2.81 69.83 -31.30
CA CYS A 2 -1.77 68.79 -31.11
C CYS A 2 -1.80 68.01 -29.78
N SER A 3 -2.47 68.49 -28.73
CA SER A 3 -2.51 67.81 -27.42
C SER A 3 -3.51 66.63 -27.34
N TYR A 4 -4.54 66.61 -28.19
CA TYR A 4 -5.55 65.55 -28.18
C TYR A 4 -5.04 64.21 -28.78
N ASN A 5 -4.10 64.26 -29.74
CA ASN A 5 -3.52 63.06 -30.34
C ASN A 5 -2.54 62.32 -29.42
N VAL A 6 -1.94 62.99 -28.43
CA VAL A 6 -1.00 62.33 -27.50
C VAL A 6 -1.73 61.49 -26.45
N ILE A 7 -2.94 61.91 -26.06
CA ILE A 7 -3.76 61.21 -25.07
C ILE A 7 -4.36 59.92 -25.68
N SER A 8 -4.84 59.98 -26.93
CA SER A 8 -5.41 58.81 -27.60
C SER A 8 -4.39 57.69 -27.83
N VAL A 9 -3.17 58.03 -28.24
CA VAL A 9 -2.08 57.06 -28.44
C VAL A 9 -1.67 56.39 -27.13
N ARG A 10 -1.60 57.15 -26.02
CA ARG A 10 -1.24 56.60 -24.71
C ARG A 10 -2.31 55.66 -24.16
N GLU A 11 -3.60 55.96 -24.38
CA GLU A 11 -4.69 55.05 -24.02
C GLU A 11 -4.70 53.76 -24.84
N GLU A 12 -4.40 53.84 -26.14
CA GLU A 12 -4.28 52.67 -26.99
C GLU A 12 -3.10 51.78 -26.57
N GLU A 13 -1.97 52.37 -26.21
CA GLU A 13 -0.80 51.62 -25.73
C GLU A 13 -1.09 50.92 -24.40
N VAL A 14 -1.81 51.58 -23.48
CA VAL A 14 -2.25 50.97 -22.21
C VAL A 14 -3.25 49.83 -22.46
N ARG A 15 -4.20 50.00 -23.38
CA ARG A 15 -5.14 48.93 -23.77
C ARG A 15 -4.41 47.77 -24.44
N ALA A 16 -3.45 48.03 -25.32
CA ALA A 16 -2.65 47.01 -25.98
C ALA A 16 -1.82 46.20 -24.97
N ARG A 17 -1.15 46.88 -24.02
CA ARG A 17 -0.41 46.21 -22.93
C ARG A 17 -1.32 45.41 -22.00
N SER A 18 -2.53 45.90 -21.69
CA SER A 18 -3.53 45.17 -20.91
C SER A 18 -4.03 43.90 -21.63
N ARG A 19 -4.29 43.99 -22.94
CA ARG A 19 -4.68 42.82 -23.76
C ARG A 19 -3.53 41.81 -23.85
N TYR A 20 -2.30 42.27 -24.09
CA TYR A 20 -1.13 41.39 -24.16
C TYR A 20 -0.89 40.64 -22.84
N ARG A 21 -1.02 41.30 -21.68
CA ARG A 21 -0.92 40.62 -20.38
C ARG A 21 -2.02 39.58 -20.18
N ARG A 22 -3.26 39.87 -20.59
CA ARG A 22 -4.37 38.90 -20.50
C ARG A 22 -4.16 37.69 -21.40
N VAL A 23 -3.72 37.91 -22.64
CA VAL A 23 -3.41 36.81 -23.57
C VAL A 23 -2.28 35.95 -23.02
N LYS A 24 -1.19 36.56 -22.54
CA LYS A 24 -0.06 35.83 -21.94
C LYS A 24 -0.47 35.06 -20.67
N HIS A 25 -1.38 35.60 -19.86
CA HIS A 25 -1.91 34.90 -18.68
C HIS A 25 -2.73 33.67 -19.08
N ILE A 26 -3.60 33.80 -20.08
CA ILE A 26 -4.41 32.70 -20.60
C ILE A 26 -3.51 31.62 -21.23
N GLU A 27 -2.45 32.00 -21.96
CA GLU A 27 -1.45 31.06 -22.50
C GLU A 27 -0.74 30.29 -21.37
N ILE A 28 -0.29 30.97 -20.32
CA ILE A 28 0.33 30.31 -19.17
C ILE A 28 -0.65 29.37 -18.45
N GLU A 29 -1.90 29.79 -18.24
CA GLU A 29 -2.93 28.95 -17.61
C GLU A 29 -3.26 27.70 -18.44
N THR A 30 -3.37 27.85 -19.76
CA THR A 30 -3.63 26.74 -20.68
C THR A 30 -2.46 25.76 -20.74
N ASP A 31 -1.23 26.24 -20.73
CA ASP A 31 -0.04 25.39 -20.63
C ASP A 31 0.02 24.67 -19.28
N ILE A 32 -0.22 25.35 -18.15
CA ILE A 32 -0.26 24.72 -16.83
C ILE A 32 -1.33 23.63 -16.77
N LEU A 33 -2.54 23.89 -17.28
CA LEU A 33 -3.63 22.90 -17.34
C LEU A 33 -3.24 21.69 -18.21
N LYS A 34 -2.55 21.91 -19.32
CA LYS A 34 -2.04 20.83 -20.17
C LYS A 34 -1.01 19.97 -19.44
N TYR A 35 -0.04 20.57 -18.74
CA TYR A 35 0.93 19.83 -17.93
C TYR A 35 0.27 19.06 -16.78
N LEU A 36 -0.67 19.68 -16.05
CA LEU A 36 -1.42 19.02 -14.98
C LEU A 36 -2.22 17.81 -15.49
N ASN A 37 -2.81 17.91 -16.69
CA ASN A 37 -3.52 16.80 -17.31
C ASN A 37 -2.58 15.65 -17.70
N ILE A 38 -1.37 15.95 -18.23
CA ILE A 38 -0.35 14.95 -18.52
C ILE A 38 0.11 14.24 -17.24
N ILE A 39 0.43 15.01 -16.19
CA ILE A 39 0.84 14.46 -14.88
C ILE A 39 -0.27 13.58 -14.31
N SER A 40 -1.53 14.04 -14.34
CA SER A 40 -2.69 13.25 -13.90
C SER A 40 -2.82 11.93 -14.67
N LYS A 41 -2.66 11.94 -16.00
CA LYS A 41 -2.68 10.71 -16.81
C LYS A 41 -1.53 9.77 -16.45
N MET A 42 -0.31 10.28 -16.26
CA MET A 42 0.83 9.46 -15.84
C MET A 42 0.61 8.85 -14.45
N LEU A 43 0.11 9.64 -13.49
CA LEU A 43 -0.23 9.17 -12.15
C LEU A 43 -1.29 8.06 -12.20
N LYS A 44 -2.30 8.17 -13.06
CA LYS A 44 -3.29 7.10 -13.28
C LYS A 44 -2.67 5.81 -13.84
N VAL A 45 -1.71 5.92 -14.76
CA VAL A 45 -1.01 4.75 -15.30
C VAL A 45 -0.14 4.08 -14.25
N ILE A 46 0.65 4.86 -13.49
CA ILE A 46 1.56 4.32 -12.47
C ILE A 46 0.79 3.76 -11.27
N SER A 47 -0.35 4.37 -10.90
CA SER A 47 -1.24 3.83 -9.86
C SER A 47 -2.09 2.65 -10.34
N SER A 48 -1.99 2.27 -11.62
CA SER A 48 -2.74 1.12 -12.13
C SER A 48 -2.21 -0.20 -11.57
N ILE A 49 -3.12 -1.13 -11.33
CA ILE A 49 -2.79 -2.47 -10.83
C ILE A 49 -1.91 -3.25 -11.81
N LYS A 50 -2.07 -3.00 -13.12
CA LYS A 50 -1.20 -3.58 -14.15
C LYS A 50 0.25 -3.15 -13.97
N PHE A 51 0.48 -1.87 -13.66
CA PHE A 51 1.82 -1.38 -13.37
C PHE A 51 2.39 -2.03 -12.11
N VAL A 52 1.60 -2.15 -11.03
CA VAL A 52 2.04 -2.83 -9.79
C VAL A 52 2.44 -4.28 -10.06
N LEU A 53 1.64 -5.03 -10.83
CA LEU A 53 1.96 -6.41 -11.19
C LEU A 53 3.20 -6.50 -12.09
N LEU A 54 3.32 -5.63 -13.10
CA LEU A 54 4.49 -5.58 -13.97
C LEU A 54 5.76 -5.25 -13.17
N TYR A 55 5.68 -4.26 -12.29
CA TYR A 55 6.77 -3.87 -11.39
C TYR A 55 7.21 -5.05 -10.52
N ARG A 56 6.26 -5.76 -9.89
CA ARG A 56 6.56 -6.98 -9.13
C ARG A 56 7.25 -8.05 -9.97
N PHE A 57 6.77 -8.28 -11.18
CA PHE A 57 7.37 -9.27 -12.06
C PHE A 57 8.78 -8.91 -12.46
N CYS A 58 9.05 -7.66 -12.84
CA CYS A 58 10.41 -7.17 -13.12
C CYS A 58 11.38 -7.37 -11.94
N LEU A 59 10.84 -7.52 -10.73
CA LEU A 59 11.60 -7.80 -9.50
C LEU A 59 11.64 -9.29 -9.15
N GLY A 60 11.18 -10.18 -10.02
CA GLY A 60 11.25 -11.63 -9.83
C GLY A 60 10.14 -12.19 -8.97
N LEU A 61 9.06 -11.43 -8.75
CA LEU A 61 7.88 -11.91 -8.05
C LEU A 61 6.83 -12.36 -9.07
N TYR A 62 6.73 -13.67 -9.24
CA TYR A 62 5.85 -14.28 -10.23
C TYR A 62 4.37 -14.06 -9.89
N TYR A 63 3.58 -13.78 -10.93
CA TYR A 63 2.11 -13.81 -10.91
C TYR A 63 1.60 -14.49 -12.18
N GLU A 64 0.36 -14.98 -12.16
CA GLU A 64 -0.26 -15.61 -13.32
C GLU A 64 -0.62 -14.58 -14.41
N MET A 65 0.19 -14.52 -15.48
CA MET A 65 0.05 -13.52 -16.56
C MET A 65 -1.04 -13.81 -17.59
N GLY A 66 -1.48 -15.07 -17.70
CA GLY A 66 -2.45 -15.48 -18.72
C GLY A 66 -2.59 -17.00 -18.84
N PRO A 67 -3.45 -17.48 -19.76
CA PRO A 67 -3.81 -18.90 -19.86
C PRO A 67 -2.74 -19.77 -20.54
N SER A 68 -1.80 -19.17 -21.28
CA SER A 68 -0.76 -19.92 -22.01
C SER A 68 0.25 -20.53 -21.04
N LYS A 69 0.30 -21.87 -20.98
CA LYS A 69 1.26 -22.62 -20.16
C LYS A 69 2.72 -22.30 -20.50
N VAL A 70 3.01 -22.03 -21.77
CA VAL A 70 4.35 -21.69 -22.25
C VAL A 70 4.82 -20.36 -21.66
N VAL A 71 3.97 -19.32 -21.73
CA VAL A 71 4.26 -18.00 -21.13
C VAL A 71 4.41 -18.12 -19.62
N GLN A 72 3.55 -18.92 -18.96
CA GLN A 72 3.68 -19.16 -17.53
C GLN A 72 5.00 -19.84 -17.16
N TYR A 73 5.47 -20.82 -17.94
CA TYR A 73 6.74 -21.51 -17.72
C TYR A 73 7.92 -20.55 -17.86
N PHE A 74 7.99 -19.77 -18.95
CA PHE A 74 9.04 -18.78 -19.14
C PHE A 74 9.04 -17.71 -18.03
N GLY A 75 7.87 -17.24 -17.61
CA GLY A 75 7.76 -16.29 -16.50
C GLY A 75 8.31 -16.85 -15.19
N LYS A 76 8.05 -18.12 -14.87
CA LYS A 76 8.62 -18.77 -13.67
C LYS A 76 10.13 -18.94 -13.78
N MET A 77 10.62 -19.41 -14.93
CA MET A 77 12.05 -19.57 -15.17
C MET A 77 12.79 -18.24 -15.05
N TYR A 78 12.21 -17.15 -15.55
CA TYR A 78 12.75 -15.80 -15.36
C TYR A 78 12.84 -15.42 -13.88
N CYS A 79 11.78 -15.63 -13.09
CA CYS A 79 11.81 -15.31 -11.66
C CYS A 79 12.83 -16.16 -10.89
N ILE A 80 13.00 -17.45 -11.24
CA ILE A 80 14.00 -18.34 -10.64
C ILE A 80 15.42 -17.89 -11.03
N LEU A 81 15.66 -17.56 -12.29
CA LEU A 81 16.95 -17.05 -12.75
C LEU A 81 17.32 -15.75 -12.03
N LEU A 82 16.36 -14.83 -11.89
CA LEU A 82 16.57 -13.58 -11.17
C LEU A 82 16.82 -13.80 -9.67
N LEU A 83 16.19 -14.81 -9.06
CA LEU A 83 16.49 -15.24 -7.70
C LEU A 83 17.95 -15.73 -7.58
N PHE A 84 18.40 -16.62 -8.47
CA PHE A 84 19.80 -17.09 -8.46
C PHE A 84 20.79 -15.95 -8.67
N LEU A 85 20.49 -15.02 -9.58
CA LEU A 85 21.33 -13.83 -9.80
C LEU A 85 21.43 -12.98 -8.53
N LYS A 86 20.30 -12.74 -7.85
CA LYS A 86 20.23 -12.02 -6.58
C LYS A 86 21.10 -12.68 -5.52
N GLU A 87 20.91 -13.98 -5.30
CA GLU A 87 21.68 -14.75 -4.32
C GLU A 87 23.17 -14.78 -4.63
N ALA A 88 23.55 -14.97 -5.89
CA ALA A 88 24.94 -14.96 -6.32
C ALA A 88 25.61 -13.61 -6.03
N LEU A 89 24.94 -12.50 -6.37
CA LEU A 89 25.45 -11.15 -6.10
C LEU A 89 25.55 -10.87 -4.60
N TYR A 90 24.59 -11.34 -3.81
CA TYR A 90 24.58 -11.14 -2.37
C TYR A 90 25.66 -11.97 -1.66
N THR A 91 25.87 -13.20 -2.12
CA THR A 91 26.94 -14.09 -1.63
C THR A 91 28.31 -13.56 -2.00
N TYR A 92 28.47 -13.04 -3.23
CA TYR A 92 29.69 -12.41 -3.68
C TYR A 92 30.06 -11.18 -2.83
N ASP A 93 29.09 -10.31 -2.51
CA ASP A 93 29.30 -9.16 -1.61
C ASP A 93 29.74 -9.61 -0.20
N LEU A 94 29.18 -10.73 0.29
CA LEU A 94 29.53 -11.34 1.58
C LEU A 94 30.94 -11.91 1.63
N LEU A 95 31.41 -12.55 0.55
CA LEU A 95 32.72 -13.19 0.50
C LEU A 95 33.88 -12.19 0.38
N ILE A 96 33.65 -11.02 -0.22
CA ILE A 96 34.71 -10.06 -0.52
C ILE A 96 34.97 -9.08 0.62
N ASN A 97 33.94 -8.73 1.36
CA ASN A 97 34.06 -7.73 2.41
C ASN A 97 34.16 -8.43 3.78
N SER A 98 35.18 -8.07 4.55
CA SER A 98 35.29 -8.46 5.95
C SER A 98 34.24 -7.73 6.78
N TYR A 99 33.12 -8.40 7.02
CA TYR A 99 32.00 -7.87 7.79
C TYR A 99 32.10 -8.21 9.28
N SER A 100 31.61 -7.30 10.13
CA SER A 100 31.33 -7.65 11.53
C SER A 100 30.27 -8.74 11.61
N PHE A 101 30.27 -9.51 12.70
CA PHE A 101 29.30 -10.57 12.92
C PHE A 101 27.85 -10.07 12.79
N SER A 102 27.56 -8.88 13.30
CA SER A 102 26.24 -8.28 13.20
C SER A 102 25.85 -7.99 11.74
N ILE A 103 26.74 -7.43 10.92
CA ILE A 103 26.44 -7.23 9.49
C ILE A 103 26.19 -8.58 8.81
N LEU A 104 27.02 -9.59 9.08
CA LEU A 104 26.85 -10.94 8.53
C LEU A 104 25.47 -11.53 8.91
N PHE A 105 25.06 -11.39 10.16
CA PHE A 105 23.74 -11.84 10.62
C PHE A 105 22.59 -11.08 9.92
N HIS A 106 22.71 -9.78 9.71
CA HIS A 106 21.72 -8.99 8.96
C HIS A 106 21.58 -9.50 7.52
N ARG A 107 22.73 -9.77 6.89
CA ARG A 107 22.80 -10.27 5.52
C ARG A 107 22.19 -11.67 5.41
N LEU A 108 22.47 -12.57 6.36
CA LEU A 108 21.85 -13.89 6.39
C LEU A 108 20.32 -13.82 6.48
N ILE A 109 19.76 -12.99 7.37
CA ILE A 109 18.30 -12.82 7.45
C ILE A 109 17.75 -12.30 6.11
N SER A 110 18.47 -11.39 5.46
CA SER A 110 18.08 -10.83 4.17
C SER A 110 18.15 -11.86 3.04
N MET A 111 19.15 -12.74 3.01
CA MET A 111 19.23 -13.87 2.05
C MET A 111 18.03 -14.81 2.22
N ILE A 112 17.71 -15.20 3.46
CA ILE A 112 16.56 -16.07 3.71
C ILE A 112 15.26 -15.41 3.20
N LEU A 113 15.11 -14.10 3.40
CA LEU A 113 13.98 -13.34 2.84
C LEU A 113 13.96 -13.32 1.30
N ILE A 114 15.11 -13.05 0.68
CA ILE A 114 15.28 -13.04 -0.79
C ILE A 114 14.94 -14.40 -1.37
N LEU A 115 15.18 -15.48 -0.66
CA LEU A 115 14.83 -16.84 -1.08
C LEU A 115 13.35 -17.17 -0.85
N VAL A 116 12.86 -16.99 0.37
CA VAL A 116 11.50 -17.42 0.76
C VAL A 116 10.42 -16.68 -0.01
N VAL A 117 10.57 -15.36 -0.22
CA VAL A 117 9.51 -14.53 -0.80
C VAL A 117 9.25 -14.82 -2.29
N PRO A 118 10.24 -14.83 -3.19
CA PRO A 118 10.05 -15.22 -4.58
C PRO A 118 9.58 -16.66 -4.72
N LEU A 119 10.09 -17.60 -3.91
CA LEU A 119 9.59 -18.99 -3.91
C LEU A 119 8.11 -19.05 -3.53
N ALA A 120 7.70 -18.35 -2.47
CA ALA A 120 6.30 -18.23 -2.10
C ALA A 120 5.47 -17.61 -3.23
N SER A 121 5.98 -16.59 -3.92
CA SER A 121 5.33 -15.97 -5.09
C SER A 121 5.16 -16.94 -6.25
N VAL A 122 6.18 -17.75 -6.57
CA VAL A 122 6.13 -18.77 -7.64
C VAL A 122 5.12 -19.88 -7.31
N VAL A 123 5.06 -20.30 -6.05
CA VAL A 123 4.12 -21.34 -5.58
C VAL A 123 2.69 -20.81 -5.54
N ASN A 124 2.48 -19.62 -4.98
CA ASN A 124 1.15 -19.00 -4.82
C ASN A 124 0.59 -18.45 -6.13
N LYS A 125 1.46 -18.05 -7.06
CA LYS A 125 1.16 -17.39 -8.35
C LYS A 125 0.24 -16.17 -8.23
N GLU A 126 0.13 -15.59 -7.03
CA GLU A 126 -0.82 -14.53 -6.69
C GLU A 126 -2.28 -14.87 -7.08
N ILE A 127 -2.68 -16.15 -7.08
CA ILE A 127 -4.03 -16.59 -7.51
C ILE A 127 -5.12 -15.86 -6.71
N HIS A 128 -4.91 -15.67 -5.42
CA HIS A 128 -5.87 -14.98 -4.55
C HIS A 128 -6.05 -13.51 -4.95
N PHE A 129 -4.96 -12.82 -5.27
CA PHE A 129 -5.02 -11.43 -5.74
C PHE A 129 -5.67 -11.33 -7.13
N MET A 130 -5.32 -12.23 -8.05
CA MET A 130 -5.92 -12.23 -9.40
C MET A 130 -7.41 -12.53 -9.36
N LYS A 131 -7.82 -13.53 -8.57
CA LYS A 131 -9.22 -13.85 -8.34
C LYS A 131 -9.97 -12.69 -7.69
N TYR A 132 -9.33 -12.02 -6.73
CA TYR A 132 -9.87 -10.82 -6.12
C TYR A 132 -10.12 -9.74 -7.18
N MET A 133 -9.15 -9.47 -8.05
CA MET A 133 -9.30 -8.47 -9.10
C MET A 133 -10.36 -8.81 -10.14
N LEU A 134 -10.54 -10.09 -10.48
CA LEU A 134 -11.58 -10.53 -11.41
C LEU A 134 -12.98 -10.34 -10.83
N GLU A 135 -13.23 -10.86 -9.62
CA GLU A 135 -14.54 -10.75 -8.97
C GLU A 135 -14.93 -9.29 -8.70
N LEU A 136 -13.94 -8.44 -8.39
CA LEU A 136 -14.12 -7.01 -8.20
C LEU A 136 -14.52 -6.28 -9.49
N ASN A 137 -13.97 -6.67 -10.65
CA ASN A 137 -14.36 -6.11 -11.95
C ASN A 137 -15.82 -6.48 -12.31
N ASP A 138 -16.30 -7.63 -11.86
CA ASP A 138 -17.66 -8.10 -12.15
C ASP A 138 -18.73 -7.40 -11.29
N HIS A 139 -18.35 -6.83 -10.15
CA HIS A 139 -19.30 -6.31 -9.16
C HIS A 139 -19.59 -4.81 -9.24
N SER A 140 -18.73 -3.97 -9.84
CA SER A 140 -19.00 -2.54 -9.87
C SER A 140 -18.27 -1.79 -11.01
N ARG A 141 -19.07 -1.17 -11.89
CA ARG A 141 -18.57 -0.25 -12.93
C ARG A 141 -18.02 1.04 -12.31
N ASP A 142 -18.70 1.55 -11.28
CA ASP A 142 -18.31 2.71 -10.45
C ASP A 142 -16.92 2.54 -9.81
N PHE A 143 -16.51 1.29 -9.60
CA PHE A 143 -15.27 0.96 -8.93
C PHE A 143 -14.04 1.10 -9.82
N ARG A 144 -14.21 0.88 -11.12
CA ARG A 144 -13.12 1.00 -12.10
C ARG A 144 -12.53 2.41 -12.15
N GLU A 145 -13.34 3.42 -11.85
CA GLU A 145 -12.92 4.82 -11.80
C GLU A 145 -12.18 5.18 -10.50
N ASN A 146 -12.45 4.44 -9.40
CA ASN A 146 -11.86 4.64 -8.07
C ASN A 146 -10.66 3.72 -7.78
N LEU A 147 -10.25 2.89 -8.74
CA LEU A 147 -9.08 2.00 -8.62
C LEU A 147 -7.73 2.72 -8.52
N ASN A 148 -7.70 4.05 -8.59
CA ASN A 148 -6.50 4.86 -8.40
C ASN A 148 -6.07 4.82 -6.93
N SER A 149 -5.31 3.79 -6.62
CA SER A 149 -4.82 3.49 -5.29
C SER A 149 -3.64 4.42 -4.96
N ILE A 150 -3.93 5.58 -4.36
CA ILE A 150 -2.90 6.56 -4.00
C ILE A 150 -1.88 5.96 -3.01
N ILE A 151 -2.31 5.12 -2.08
CA ILE A 151 -1.44 4.56 -1.04
C ILE A 151 -0.32 3.66 -1.62
N PRO A 152 -0.59 2.60 -2.40
CA PRO A 152 0.45 1.82 -3.07
C PRO A 152 1.36 2.66 -3.96
N PHE A 153 0.81 3.68 -4.63
CA PHE A 153 1.61 4.61 -5.42
C PHE A 153 2.60 5.39 -4.54
N ILE A 154 2.14 6.00 -3.44
CA ILE A 154 3.02 6.69 -2.48
C ILE A 154 4.07 5.73 -1.94
N VAL A 155 3.68 4.52 -1.52
CA VAL A 155 4.62 3.51 -1.02
C VAL A 155 5.68 3.18 -2.07
N THR A 156 5.27 2.99 -3.34
CA THR A 156 6.17 2.68 -4.45
C THR A 156 7.12 3.84 -4.73
N VAL A 157 6.61 5.07 -4.83
CA VAL A 157 7.43 6.26 -5.11
C VAL A 157 8.38 6.55 -3.96
N THR A 158 7.90 6.58 -2.71
CA THR A 158 8.75 6.78 -1.53
C THR A 158 9.82 5.71 -1.43
N GLY A 159 9.47 4.45 -1.70
CA GLY A 159 10.42 3.34 -1.74
C GLY A 159 11.47 3.52 -2.83
N LEU A 160 11.03 3.75 -4.06
CA LEU A 160 11.91 3.94 -5.22
C LEU A 160 12.85 5.13 -4.99
N THR A 161 12.33 6.28 -4.56
CA THR A 161 13.11 7.48 -4.27
C THR A 161 14.13 7.22 -3.17
N TYR A 162 13.73 6.66 -2.04
CA TYR A 162 14.65 6.31 -0.95
C TYR A 162 15.77 5.39 -1.45
N LYS A 163 15.44 4.34 -2.20
CA LYS A 163 16.42 3.39 -2.72
C LYS A 163 17.35 4.01 -3.77
N ILE A 164 16.84 4.84 -4.68
CA ILE A 164 17.67 5.57 -5.66
C ILE A 164 18.62 6.52 -4.94
N THR A 165 18.15 7.30 -3.96
CA THR A 165 19.00 8.20 -3.18
C THR A 165 20.10 7.43 -2.46
N MET A 166 19.78 6.30 -1.83
CA MET A 166 20.79 5.44 -1.20
C MET A 166 21.79 4.87 -2.21
N ALA A 167 21.31 4.43 -3.38
CA ALA A 167 22.17 3.89 -4.42
C ALA A 167 23.14 4.97 -4.96
N VAL A 168 22.65 6.18 -5.23
CA VAL A 168 23.47 7.33 -5.64
C VAL A 168 24.49 7.68 -4.55
N PHE A 169 24.08 7.69 -3.28
CA PHE A 169 24.99 7.95 -2.16
C PHE A 169 26.10 6.90 -2.02
N ILE A 170 25.77 5.62 -2.20
CA ILE A 170 26.77 4.53 -2.19
C ILE A 170 27.71 4.69 -3.38
N TYR A 171 27.19 5.02 -4.57
CA TYR A 171 27.98 5.23 -5.77
C TYR A 171 28.95 6.41 -5.63
N THR A 172 28.52 7.52 -5.03
CA THR A 172 29.39 8.69 -4.83
C THR A 172 30.47 8.45 -3.79
N LYS A 173 30.21 7.62 -2.76
CA LYS A 173 31.20 7.29 -1.71
C LYS A 173 32.15 6.17 -2.09
N HIS A 174 31.69 5.17 -2.81
CA HIS A 174 32.47 4.00 -3.18
C HIS A 174 32.63 3.98 -4.69
N THR A 175 33.82 4.36 -5.18
CA THR A 175 34.24 4.46 -6.59
C THR A 175 34.13 3.17 -7.42
N TYR A 176 33.45 2.12 -6.91
CA TYR A 176 33.35 0.81 -7.53
C TYR A 176 31.89 0.45 -7.83
N PHE A 177 31.53 0.46 -9.11
CA PHE A 177 30.25 0.00 -9.66
C PHE A 177 29.83 -1.40 -9.17
N MET A 178 30.81 -2.27 -8.89
CA MET A 178 30.56 -3.63 -8.40
C MET A 178 29.92 -3.70 -7.00
N LYS A 179 30.03 -2.65 -6.16
CA LYS A 179 29.34 -2.57 -4.85
C LYS A 179 27.92 -1.97 -4.96
N PHE A 180 27.71 -1.15 -5.99
CA PHE A 180 26.43 -0.51 -6.29
C PHE A 180 25.39 -1.54 -6.74
N LEU A 181 25.74 -2.45 -7.65
CA LEU A 181 24.79 -3.36 -8.28
C LEU A 181 24.13 -4.37 -7.32
N PRO A 182 24.86 -5.07 -6.42
CA PRO A 182 24.25 -5.96 -5.43
C PRO A 182 23.36 -5.22 -4.43
N SER A 183 23.81 -4.04 -3.99
CA SER A 183 23.03 -3.16 -3.11
C SER A 183 21.73 -2.74 -3.79
N PHE A 184 21.78 -2.27 -5.03
CA PHE A 184 20.61 -1.89 -5.83
C PHE A 184 19.65 -3.06 -6.03
N ILE A 185 20.14 -4.26 -6.33
CA ILE A 185 19.30 -5.45 -6.56
C ILE A 185 18.66 -5.96 -5.28
N ALA A 186 19.40 -5.98 -4.16
CA ALA A 186 18.86 -6.32 -2.85
C ALA A 186 17.75 -5.35 -2.40
N MET A 187 17.88 -4.07 -2.75
CA MET A 187 16.93 -3.02 -2.40
C MET A 187 15.51 -3.22 -2.95
N PHE A 188 15.33 -4.09 -3.96
CA PHE A 188 14.03 -4.34 -4.59
C PHE A 188 13.41 -5.72 -4.30
N SER A 189 14.04 -6.54 -3.45
CA SER A 189 13.69 -7.98 -3.43
C SER A 189 12.47 -8.33 -2.60
N TYR A 190 12.14 -7.52 -1.59
CA TYR A 190 11.20 -7.93 -0.54
C TYR A 190 9.89 -7.14 -0.50
N TYR A 191 9.93 -5.81 -0.47
CA TYR A 191 8.74 -4.95 -0.30
C TYR A 191 7.66 -5.09 -1.38
N PRO A 192 8.01 -5.28 -2.68
CA PRO A 192 6.99 -5.40 -3.71
C PRO A 192 6.05 -6.58 -3.45
N TYR A 193 6.46 -7.58 -2.65
CA TYR A 193 5.59 -8.67 -2.21
C TYR A 193 4.38 -8.21 -1.40
N TYR A 194 4.53 -7.16 -0.60
CA TYR A 194 3.43 -6.60 0.18
C TYR A 194 2.43 -5.80 -0.67
N TYR A 195 2.82 -5.39 -1.89
CA TYR A 195 2.04 -4.45 -2.67
C TYR A 195 0.67 -5.01 -3.06
N THR A 196 0.55 -6.30 -3.42
CA THR A 196 -0.75 -6.91 -3.72
C THR A 196 -1.68 -6.84 -2.52
N TYR A 197 -1.18 -7.10 -1.30
CA TYR A 197 -1.96 -6.98 -0.07
C TYR A 197 -2.32 -5.53 0.25
N ILE A 198 -1.37 -4.59 0.16
CA ILE A 198 -1.64 -3.17 0.39
C ILE A 198 -2.73 -2.68 -0.58
N VAL A 199 -2.67 -3.08 -1.85
CA VAL A 199 -3.71 -2.77 -2.85
C VAL A 199 -5.05 -3.36 -2.42
N MET A 200 -5.11 -4.65 -2.06
CA MET A 200 -6.36 -5.30 -1.63
C MET A 200 -6.99 -4.61 -0.42
N TYR A 201 -6.20 -4.31 0.62
CA TYR A 201 -6.71 -3.68 1.84
C TYR A 201 -7.06 -2.21 1.62
N HIS A 202 -6.33 -1.49 0.77
CA HIS A 202 -6.69 -0.10 0.45
C HIS A 202 -7.98 -0.03 -0.37
N VAL A 203 -8.16 -0.94 -1.33
CA VAL A 203 -9.41 -1.07 -2.06
C VAL A 203 -10.56 -1.37 -1.10
N LEU A 204 -10.38 -2.37 -0.22
CA LEU A 204 -11.36 -2.70 0.83
C LEU A 204 -11.76 -1.45 1.63
N TYR A 205 -10.78 -0.70 2.12
CA TYR A 205 -11.03 0.50 2.90
C TYR A 205 -11.88 1.53 2.14
N ASN A 206 -11.55 1.77 0.86
CA ASN A 206 -12.30 2.70 0.03
C ASN A 206 -13.73 2.20 -0.23
N GLU A 207 -13.91 0.91 -0.46
CA GLU A 207 -15.24 0.31 -0.63
C GLU A 207 -16.09 0.47 0.61
N MET A 208 -15.53 0.18 1.78
CA MET A 208 -16.21 0.39 3.06
C MET A 208 -16.63 1.86 3.22
N LYS A 209 -15.78 2.82 2.84
CA LYS A 209 -16.13 4.25 2.87
C LYS A 209 -17.23 4.63 1.88
N VAL A 210 -17.22 4.09 0.67
CA VAL A 210 -18.28 4.34 -0.32
C VAL A 210 -19.61 3.78 0.19
N LEU A 211 -19.59 2.56 0.73
CA LEU A 211 -20.75 1.95 1.37
C LEU A 211 -21.26 2.78 2.56
N GLN A 212 -20.35 3.31 3.39
CA GLN A 212 -20.68 4.21 4.49
C GLN A 212 -21.45 5.43 4.01
N ARG A 213 -20.94 6.07 2.95
CA ARG A 213 -21.53 7.26 2.37
C ARG A 213 -22.89 6.96 1.78
N LYS A 214 -23.02 5.86 1.02
CA LYS A 214 -24.30 5.42 0.44
C LYS A 214 -25.34 5.14 1.53
N LEU A 215 -24.95 4.46 2.61
CA LEU A 215 -25.82 4.20 3.75
C LEU A 215 -26.24 5.50 4.44
N ARG A 216 -25.28 6.40 4.72
CA ARG A 216 -25.57 7.68 5.37
C ARG A 216 -26.51 8.56 4.55
N VAL A 217 -26.25 8.67 3.25
CA VAL A 217 -27.10 9.45 2.32
C VAL A 217 -28.46 8.78 2.14
N GLY A 218 -28.53 7.46 2.07
CA GLY A 218 -29.80 6.74 1.96
C GLY A 218 -30.62 6.67 3.25
N LEU A 219 -30.10 7.19 4.36
CA LEU A 219 -30.79 7.27 5.66
C LEU A 219 -30.99 8.73 6.11
N THR A 220 -30.87 9.71 5.21
CA THR A 220 -31.22 11.10 5.51
C THR A 220 -32.72 11.27 5.78
N GLU A 221 -33.06 12.30 6.55
CA GLU A 221 -34.35 12.46 7.22
C GLU A 221 -35.54 12.65 6.27
N ASP A 222 -35.32 13.05 5.02
CA ASP A 222 -36.38 13.37 4.05
C ASP A 222 -37.00 12.14 3.35
N LEU A 223 -36.52 10.92 3.62
CA LEU A 223 -37.04 9.70 3.01
C LEU A 223 -38.22 9.11 3.80
N THR A 224 -39.18 8.54 3.08
CA THR A 224 -40.28 7.77 3.68
C THR A 224 -39.75 6.49 4.36
N GLU A 225 -40.50 5.96 5.33
CA GLU A 225 -40.11 4.75 6.07
C GLU A 225 -39.92 3.54 5.13
N ASP A 226 -40.78 3.39 4.10
CA ASP A 226 -40.65 2.33 3.09
C ASP A 226 -39.39 2.49 2.22
N GLU A 227 -39.01 3.73 1.89
CA GLU A 227 -37.77 4.00 1.16
C GLU A 227 -36.55 3.67 2.01
N LYS A 228 -36.57 4.00 3.31
CA LYS A 228 -35.52 3.62 4.27
C LYS A 228 -35.40 2.10 4.41
N ILE A 229 -36.52 1.39 4.50
CA ILE A 229 -36.54 -0.09 4.50
C ILE A 229 -35.85 -0.61 3.23
N ASN A 230 -36.22 -0.07 2.06
CA ASN A 230 -35.64 -0.47 0.78
C ASN A 230 -34.14 -0.16 0.70
N VAL A 231 -33.69 0.98 1.23
CA VAL A 231 -32.26 1.33 1.30
C VAL A 231 -31.52 0.33 2.17
N ILE A 232 -32.01 0.02 3.37
CA ILE A 232 -31.37 -0.91 4.29
C ILE A 232 -31.37 -2.33 3.70
N GLN A 233 -32.48 -2.75 3.09
CA GLN A 233 -32.55 -4.04 2.42
C GLN A 233 -31.60 -4.11 1.21
N ARG A 234 -31.46 -3.05 0.41
CA ARG A 234 -30.48 -2.99 -0.69
C ARG A 234 -29.05 -3.01 -0.15
N PHE A 235 -28.76 -2.23 0.89
CA PHE A 235 -27.48 -2.25 1.59
C PHE A 235 -27.16 -3.68 2.05
N ARG A 236 -28.11 -4.35 2.68
CA ARG A 236 -27.99 -5.74 3.15
C ARG A 236 -27.97 -6.78 2.02
N SER A 237 -28.61 -6.58 0.88
CA SER A 237 -28.75 -7.63 -0.16
C SER A 237 -27.76 -7.50 -1.31
N SER A 238 -27.42 -6.29 -1.74
CA SER A 238 -26.58 -6.06 -2.92
C SER A 238 -25.14 -5.65 -2.59
N SER A 239 -24.96 -4.91 -1.49
CA SER A 239 -23.74 -4.10 -1.31
C SER A 239 -22.84 -4.61 -0.18
N VAL A 240 -23.43 -4.97 0.96
CA VAL A 240 -22.67 -5.44 2.12
C VAL A 240 -22.26 -6.89 2.00
N PRO A 241 -23.13 -7.87 1.64
CA PRO A 241 -22.70 -9.25 1.55
C PRO A 241 -21.72 -9.48 0.43
N SER A 242 -21.86 -8.80 -0.70
CA SER A 242 -20.91 -8.93 -1.80
C SER A 242 -19.52 -8.52 -1.33
N VAL A 243 -19.33 -7.28 -0.87
CA VAL A 243 -18.02 -6.78 -0.39
C VAL A 243 -17.53 -7.57 0.82
N ILE A 244 -18.36 -7.67 1.87
CA ILE A 244 -17.97 -8.31 3.13
C ILE A 244 -17.72 -9.81 2.94
N ARG A 245 -18.67 -10.58 2.38
CA ARG A 245 -18.52 -12.05 2.20
C ARG A 245 -17.39 -12.37 1.21
N PHE A 246 -17.19 -11.57 0.18
CA PHE A 246 -16.07 -11.70 -0.76
C PHE A 246 -14.72 -11.49 -0.08
N LEU A 247 -14.62 -10.44 0.74
CA LEU A 247 -13.42 -10.13 1.50
C LEU A 247 -13.16 -11.16 2.59
N PHE A 248 -14.17 -11.67 3.29
CA PHE A 248 -13.99 -12.81 4.18
C PHE A 248 -13.59 -14.08 3.45
N LYS A 249 -14.24 -14.40 2.33
CA LYS A 249 -13.91 -15.60 1.58
C LYS A 249 -12.49 -15.53 1.01
N THR A 250 -11.99 -14.34 0.72
CA THR A 250 -10.64 -14.14 0.15
C THR A 250 -9.56 -13.91 1.22
N LEU A 251 -9.88 -13.16 2.29
CA LEU A 251 -8.98 -12.75 3.39
C LEU A 251 -9.11 -13.60 4.67
N ASN A 252 -10.18 -14.37 4.89
CA ASN A 252 -10.25 -15.43 5.92
C ASN A 252 -9.95 -16.83 5.36
N LYS A 253 -10.02 -17.03 4.03
CA LYS A 253 -9.30 -18.12 3.34
C LYS A 253 -8.00 -17.69 2.64
N PRO A 254 -7.12 -16.81 3.18
CA PRO A 254 -5.78 -16.77 2.66
C PRO A 254 -5.26 -18.18 2.80
N SER A 255 -4.68 -18.71 1.72
CA SER A 255 -3.88 -19.91 1.84
C SER A 255 -2.97 -19.76 3.05
N LYS A 256 -2.77 -20.84 3.81
CA LYS A 256 -1.81 -20.88 4.93
C LYS A 256 -0.51 -20.13 4.57
N THR A 257 -0.11 -20.20 3.30
CA THR A 257 0.92 -19.42 2.64
C THR A 257 0.92 -17.92 2.95
N ILE A 258 -0.18 -17.18 2.76
CA ILE A 258 -0.20 -15.72 3.00
C ILE A 258 0.10 -15.41 4.47
N ARG A 259 -0.55 -16.12 5.40
CA ARG A 259 -0.33 -15.96 6.83
C ARG A 259 1.10 -16.31 7.22
N ILE A 260 1.63 -17.40 6.69
CA ILE A 260 3.02 -17.83 6.90
C ILE A 260 3.98 -16.75 6.40
N THR A 261 3.80 -16.23 5.18
CA THR A 261 4.73 -15.24 4.63
C THR A 261 4.66 -13.89 5.35
N LEU A 262 3.45 -13.43 5.72
CA LEU A 262 3.31 -12.22 6.53
C LEU A 262 3.96 -12.39 7.91
N SER A 263 3.72 -13.52 8.58
CA SER A 263 4.33 -13.82 9.88
C SER A 263 5.84 -13.89 9.78
N PHE A 264 6.34 -14.60 8.76
CA PHE A 264 7.77 -14.69 8.48
C PHE A 264 8.38 -13.32 8.23
N GLY A 265 7.68 -12.46 7.49
CA GLY A 265 8.09 -11.10 7.24
C GLY A 265 8.16 -10.20 8.47
N VAL A 266 7.18 -10.32 9.37
CA VAL A 266 7.19 -9.60 10.66
C VAL A 266 8.36 -10.07 11.53
N VAL A 267 8.57 -11.39 11.65
CA VAL A 267 9.65 -11.97 12.46
C VAL A 267 11.03 -11.57 11.93
N THR A 268 11.24 -11.68 10.61
CA THR A 268 12.51 -11.29 10.00
C THR A 268 12.77 -9.79 10.11
N GLN A 269 11.75 -8.94 10.03
CA GLN A 269 11.91 -7.50 10.27
C GLN A 269 12.30 -7.21 11.72
N TRP A 270 11.71 -7.92 12.69
CA TRP A 270 12.10 -7.83 14.09
C TRP A 270 13.58 -8.15 14.27
N LEU A 271 14.04 -9.29 13.74
CA LEU A 271 15.44 -9.69 13.84
C LEU A 271 16.38 -8.66 13.20
N ARG A 272 15.99 -8.10 12.05
CA ARG A 272 16.77 -7.05 11.37
C ARG A 272 16.84 -5.76 12.19
N MET A 273 15.73 -5.33 12.79
CA MET A 273 15.68 -4.16 13.66
C MET A 273 16.57 -4.34 14.89
N MET A 274 16.44 -5.48 15.58
CA MET A 274 17.25 -5.79 16.77
C MET A 274 18.74 -5.82 16.44
N ASN A 275 19.10 -6.49 15.35
CA ASN A 275 20.48 -6.57 14.94
C ASN A 275 21.04 -5.19 14.52
N MET A 276 20.24 -4.36 13.86
CA MET A 276 20.62 -2.98 13.52
C MET A 276 20.81 -2.12 14.76
N ALA A 277 19.92 -2.23 15.75
CA ALA A 277 20.04 -1.55 17.03
C ALA A 277 21.33 -1.97 17.76
N TYR A 278 21.60 -3.28 17.82
CA TYR A 278 22.83 -3.82 18.40
C TYR A 278 24.07 -3.25 17.72
N TYR A 279 24.16 -3.35 16.38
CA TYR A 279 25.29 -2.83 15.61
C TYR A 279 25.56 -1.35 15.87
N ASN A 280 24.51 -0.53 15.83
CA ASN A 280 24.63 0.92 16.02
C ASN A 280 25.09 1.28 17.43
N ILE A 281 24.59 0.56 18.44
CA ILE A 281 24.98 0.77 19.83
C ILE A 281 26.39 0.26 20.06
N SER A 282 26.82 -0.87 19.50
CA SER A 282 28.16 -1.43 19.75
C SER A 282 29.27 -0.63 19.06
N GLU A 283 29.09 -0.28 17.77
CA GLU A 283 30.17 0.22 16.90
C GLU A 283 30.25 1.76 16.81
N ASN A 284 29.42 2.52 17.54
CA ASN A 284 29.36 3.99 17.49
C ASN A 284 29.31 4.54 16.04
N PHE A 285 28.51 3.91 15.18
CA PHE A 285 28.56 4.12 13.73
C PHE A 285 27.97 5.48 13.30
N GLN A 286 28.66 6.24 12.44
CA GLN A 286 28.19 7.55 11.94
C GLN A 286 27.01 7.47 10.95
N GLY A 287 26.57 6.26 10.54
CA GLY A 287 25.43 6.04 9.63
C GLY A 287 24.11 5.65 10.30
N ILE A 288 23.92 5.99 11.58
CA ILE A 288 22.72 5.64 12.37
C ILE A 288 21.43 6.12 11.69
N THR A 289 21.42 7.32 11.11
CA THR A 289 20.21 7.93 10.52
C THR A 289 19.69 7.14 9.32
N ASP A 290 20.57 6.73 8.41
CA ASP A 290 20.19 6.03 7.17
C ASP A 290 19.63 4.64 7.46
N ALA A 291 20.25 3.96 8.41
CA ALA A 291 19.84 2.64 8.85
C ALA A 291 18.52 2.65 9.63
N LEU A 292 18.34 3.63 10.55
CA LEU A 292 17.08 3.79 11.27
C LEU A 292 15.93 4.14 10.33
N PHE A 293 16.16 5.06 9.37
CA PHE A 293 15.15 5.41 8.38
C PHE A 293 14.78 4.19 7.52
N GLY A 294 15.77 3.41 7.11
CA GLY A 294 15.55 2.14 6.39
C GLY A 294 14.64 1.21 7.18
N VAL A 295 15.03 0.82 8.40
CA VAL A 295 14.25 -0.09 9.25
C VAL A 295 12.84 0.47 9.53
N PHE A 296 12.70 1.78 9.74
CA PHE A 296 11.41 2.42 9.97
C PHE A 296 10.50 2.33 8.75
N TYR A 297 10.99 2.74 7.57
CA TYR A 297 10.23 2.65 6.32
C TYR A 297 9.79 1.21 6.04
N GLU A 298 10.69 0.25 6.21
CA GLU A 298 10.39 -1.16 6.00
C GLU A 298 9.32 -1.68 6.96
N SER A 299 9.41 -1.31 8.23
CA SER A 299 8.40 -1.65 9.23
C SER A 299 7.04 -1.09 8.83
N MET A 300 6.99 0.17 8.37
CA MET A 300 5.75 0.79 7.90
C MET A 300 5.13 0.02 6.73
N VAL A 301 5.92 -0.41 5.75
CA VAL A 301 5.40 -1.20 4.60
C VAL A 301 4.81 -2.54 5.04
N ILE A 302 5.45 -3.23 6.00
CA ILE A 302 4.99 -4.54 6.50
C ILE A 302 3.70 -4.40 7.31
N PHE A 303 3.59 -3.34 8.12
CA PHE A 303 2.41 -3.09 8.97
C PHE A 303 1.28 -2.34 8.26
N LEU A 304 1.53 -1.75 7.07
CA LEU A 304 0.50 -1.01 6.33
C LEU A 304 -0.77 -1.82 6.02
N PRO A 305 -0.70 -3.11 5.62
CA PRO A 305 -1.88 -3.97 5.53
C PRO A 305 -2.71 -4.03 6.82
N ALA A 306 -2.05 -4.13 7.99
CA ALA A 306 -2.71 -4.15 9.29
C ALA A 306 -3.42 -2.82 9.59
N ILE A 307 -2.74 -1.71 9.31
CA ILE A 307 -3.30 -0.35 9.49
C ILE A 307 -4.55 -0.17 8.59
N LEU A 308 -4.47 -0.56 7.32
CA LEU A 308 -5.60 -0.45 6.38
C LEU A 308 -6.78 -1.34 6.79
N LEU A 309 -6.49 -2.52 7.34
CA LEU A 309 -7.51 -3.40 7.87
C LEU A 309 -8.20 -2.78 9.10
N GLU A 310 -7.44 -2.22 10.05
CA GLU A 310 -7.99 -1.51 11.20
C GLU A 310 -8.85 -0.31 10.77
N MET A 311 -8.38 0.47 9.79
CA MET A 311 -9.16 1.56 9.22
C MET A 311 -10.48 1.06 8.61
N SER A 312 -10.47 -0.11 7.98
CA SER A 312 -11.68 -0.73 7.42
C SER A 312 -12.63 -1.22 8.53
N HIS A 313 -12.09 -1.71 9.64
CA HIS A 313 -12.85 -2.06 10.83
C HIS A 313 -13.55 -0.85 11.44
N ASN A 314 -12.85 0.26 11.61
CA ASN A 314 -13.43 1.48 12.16
C ASN A 314 -14.62 1.96 11.30
N VAL A 315 -14.52 1.84 9.97
CA VAL A 315 -15.66 2.15 9.08
C VAL A 315 -16.82 1.15 9.26
N ALA A 316 -16.53 -0.13 9.51
CA ALA A 316 -17.57 -1.11 9.82
C ALA A 316 -18.28 -0.80 11.15
N ASP A 317 -17.53 -0.36 12.16
CA ASP A 317 -18.11 0.07 13.44
C ASP A 317 -18.94 1.34 13.30
N ASP A 318 -18.55 2.26 12.40
CA ASP A 318 -19.39 3.39 12.03
C ASP A 318 -20.71 2.95 11.39
N PHE A 319 -20.74 1.86 10.59
CA PHE A 319 -22.02 1.32 10.09
C PHE A 319 -22.93 0.92 11.24
N LYS A 320 -22.37 0.22 12.24
CA LYS A 320 -23.11 -0.21 13.42
C LYS A 320 -23.63 0.98 14.18
N HIS A 321 -22.81 2.02 14.34
CA HIS A 321 -23.23 3.25 15.01
C HIS A 321 -24.39 3.95 14.27
N ILE A 322 -24.29 4.09 12.94
CA ILE A 322 -25.36 4.67 12.11
C ILE A 322 -26.65 3.85 12.26
N LEU A 323 -26.59 2.53 12.06
CA LEU A 323 -27.74 1.64 12.15
C LEU A 323 -28.35 1.61 13.57
N SER A 324 -27.52 1.61 14.61
CA SER A 324 -27.99 1.62 16.01
C SER A 324 -28.70 2.93 16.36
N LYS A 325 -28.23 4.07 15.84
CA LYS A 325 -28.92 5.35 16.01
C LYS A 325 -30.32 5.32 15.40
N GLN A 326 -30.43 4.76 14.19
CA GLN A 326 -31.71 4.59 13.51
C GLN A 326 -32.68 3.69 14.31
N LEU A 327 -32.15 2.66 14.97
CA LEU A 327 -32.93 1.72 15.77
C LEU A 327 -33.63 2.37 16.98
N LEU A 328 -33.07 3.47 17.50
CA LEU A 328 -33.66 4.28 18.58
C LEU A 328 -34.73 5.26 18.07
N GLN A 329 -34.68 5.62 16.79
CA GLN A 329 -35.57 6.62 16.19
C GLN A 329 -36.84 6.00 15.61
N TYR A 330 -36.76 4.79 15.07
CA TYR A 330 -37.88 4.16 14.36
C TYR A 330 -38.88 3.47 15.29
N GLN A 331 -40.17 3.71 15.06
CA GLN A 331 -41.27 3.03 15.74
C GLN A 331 -41.78 1.81 14.97
N ASP A 332 -41.61 1.78 13.64
CA ASP A 332 -42.07 0.65 12.81
C ASP A 332 -41.27 -0.62 13.10
N TYR A 333 -41.99 -1.69 13.43
CA TYR A 333 -41.45 -3.02 13.66
C TYR A 333 -40.65 -3.57 12.46
N ARG A 334 -41.13 -3.38 11.23
CA ARG A 334 -40.48 -3.92 10.02
C ARG A 334 -39.12 -3.27 9.77
N LEU A 335 -39.05 -1.95 9.93
CA LEU A 335 -37.83 -1.20 9.78
C LEU A 335 -36.82 -1.54 10.88
N ARG A 336 -37.27 -1.63 12.15
CA ARG A 336 -36.42 -2.09 13.26
C ARG A 336 -35.85 -3.49 13.02
N GLN A 337 -36.68 -4.43 12.53
CA GLN A 337 -36.21 -5.78 12.20
C GLN A 337 -35.13 -5.75 11.11
N SER A 338 -35.33 -4.97 10.04
CA SER A 338 -34.35 -4.83 8.95
C SER A 338 -33.01 -4.26 9.44
N VAL A 339 -33.05 -3.28 10.36
CA VAL A 339 -31.87 -2.73 11.01
C VAL A 339 -31.19 -3.78 11.89
N TYR A 340 -31.94 -4.51 12.72
CA TYR A 340 -31.40 -5.58 13.57
C TYR A 340 -30.71 -6.67 12.75
N ASP A 341 -31.37 -7.17 11.70
CA ASP A 341 -30.78 -8.18 10.81
C ASP A 341 -29.48 -7.68 10.17
N SER A 342 -29.41 -6.40 9.83
CA SER A 342 -28.20 -5.79 9.24
C SER A 342 -27.07 -5.67 10.27
N LEU A 343 -27.39 -5.27 11.50
CA LEU A 343 -26.43 -5.23 12.62
C LEU A 343 -25.89 -6.63 12.95
N ASP A 344 -26.77 -7.63 13.05
CA ASP A 344 -26.41 -9.02 13.29
C ASP A 344 -25.51 -9.57 12.17
N TYR A 345 -25.85 -9.25 10.92
CA TYR A 345 -25.02 -9.60 9.77
C TYR A 345 -23.60 -9.03 9.89
N ILE A 346 -23.46 -7.74 10.21
CA ILE A 346 -22.16 -7.07 10.35
C ILE A 346 -21.37 -7.65 11.55
N ASN A 347 -22.03 -7.96 12.65
CA ASN A 347 -21.38 -8.52 13.85
C ASN A 347 -20.86 -9.95 13.60
N THR A 348 -21.70 -10.79 12.99
CA THR A 348 -21.35 -12.17 12.63
C THR A 348 -20.22 -12.21 11.59
N HIS A 349 -20.18 -11.23 10.69
CA HIS A 349 -19.13 -11.06 9.69
C HIS A 349 -18.18 -9.92 10.07
N SER A 350 -17.65 -9.90 11.30
CA SER A 350 -16.64 -8.91 11.72
C SER A 350 -15.22 -9.36 11.34
N MET A 351 -14.39 -8.46 10.78
CA MET A 351 -13.17 -8.81 9.99
C MET A 351 -11.98 -9.28 10.82
N LYS A 352 -12.10 -10.31 11.67
CA LYS A 352 -10.99 -10.75 12.50
C LYS A 352 -9.89 -11.43 11.66
N PHE A 353 -8.89 -10.67 11.21
CA PHE A 353 -7.69 -11.21 10.60
C PHE A 353 -6.65 -11.51 11.67
N SER A 354 -6.13 -12.73 11.66
CA SER A 354 -5.06 -13.17 12.55
C SER A 354 -3.86 -13.64 11.73
N LEU A 355 -2.66 -13.18 12.11
CA LEU A 355 -1.39 -13.68 11.57
C LEU A 355 -1.20 -15.16 11.92
N TRP A 356 -1.49 -15.49 13.18
CA TRP A 356 -1.42 -16.84 13.74
C TRP A 356 -2.57 -17.02 14.75
N PHE A 357 -2.88 -18.26 15.15
CA PHE A 357 -4.07 -18.66 15.94
C PHE A 357 -4.44 -17.73 17.13
N GLN A 358 -3.50 -16.94 17.66
CA GLN A 358 -3.70 -16.00 18.78
C GLN A 358 -3.22 -14.55 18.53
N TYR A 359 -2.67 -14.24 17.36
CA TYR A 359 -2.11 -12.93 17.04
C TYR A 359 -2.98 -12.22 16.01
N SER A 360 -3.84 -11.31 16.47
CA SER A 360 -4.58 -10.38 15.62
C SER A 360 -3.61 -9.47 14.86
N MET A 361 -3.93 -9.19 13.60
CA MET A 361 -3.18 -8.23 12.78
C MET A 361 -3.84 -6.86 12.89
N ASP A 362 -3.77 -6.29 14.08
CA ASP A 362 -4.33 -4.98 14.43
C ASP A 362 -3.21 -3.97 14.74
N ILE A 363 -3.59 -2.73 15.06
CA ILE A 363 -2.63 -1.70 15.49
C ILE A 363 -1.90 -2.10 16.79
N SER A 364 -2.50 -2.96 17.61
CA SER A 364 -1.86 -3.42 18.85
C SER A 364 -0.58 -4.21 18.56
N LEU A 365 -0.51 -4.95 17.45
CA LEU A 365 0.71 -5.63 17.02
C LEU A 365 1.84 -4.63 16.70
N LEU A 366 1.54 -3.53 16.01
CA LEU A 366 2.51 -2.47 15.72
C LEU A 366 3.01 -1.81 17.02
N ILE A 367 2.10 -1.55 17.97
CA ILE A 367 2.46 -1.00 19.28
C ILE A 367 3.38 -1.97 20.02
N ARG A 368 3.02 -3.26 20.10
CA ARG A 368 3.86 -4.30 20.73
C ARG A 368 5.22 -4.42 20.04
N TYR A 369 5.26 -4.33 18.71
CA TYR A 369 6.50 -4.30 17.92
C TYR A 369 7.39 -3.13 18.34
N ALA A 370 6.83 -1.93 18.44
CA ALA A 370 7.56 -0.73 18.84
C ALA A 370 8.03 -0.81 20.30
N THR A 371 7.15 -1.22 21.23
CA THR A 371 7.50 -1.41 22.65
C THR A 371 8.62 -2.42 22.83
N PHE A 372 8.56 -3.55 22.14
CA PHE A 372 9.62 -4.55 22.21
C PHE A 372 10.95 -4.00 21.68
N GLY A 373 10.91 -3.26 20.56
CA GLY A 373 12.09 -2.60 20.00
C GLY A 373 12.71 -1.58 20.97
N THR A 374 11.89 -0.75 21.61
CA THR A 374 12.38 0.23 22.59
C THR A 374 12.93 -0.44 23.84
N THR A 375 12.25 -1.45 24.39
CA THR A 375 12.76 -2.23 25.54
C THR A 375 14.09 -2.89 25.22
N PHE A 376 14.24 -3.45 24.02
CA PHE A 376 15.51 -4.04 23.58
C PHE A 376 16.63 -3.00 23.49
N ILE A 377 16.37 -1.83 22.87
CA ILE A 377 17.33 -0.73 22.80
C ILE A 377 17.74 -0.25 24.20
N ILE A 378 16.78 -0.06 25.10
CA ILE A 378 17.05 0.35 26.50
C ILE A 378 17.94 -0.68 27.19
N SER A 379 17.62 -1.98 27.04
CA SER A 379 18.42 -3.05 27.64
C SER A 379 19.85 -3.04 27.10
N LEU A 380 20.02 -2.87 25.79
CA LEU A 380 21.35 -2.76 25.18
C LEU A 380 22.15 -1.56 25.69
N LEU A 381 21.50 -0.41 25.87
CA LEU A 381 22.14 0.77 26.43
C LEU A 381 22.58 0.54 27.88
N GLN A 382 21.74 -0.10 28.70
CA GLN A 382 22.05 -0.46 30.09
C GLN A 382 23.18 -1.48 30.23
N PHE A 383 23.35 -2.38 29.25
CA PHE A 383 24.48 -3.30 29.26
C PHE A 383 25.78 -2.66 28.76
N LYS A 384 25.69 -1.59 27.95
CA LYS A 384 26.86 -0.90 27.38
C LYS A 384 27.45 0.16 28.33
N TYR A 385 26.60 0.91 29.03
CA TYR A 385 26.95 2.03 29.90
C TYR A 385 26.54 1.72 31.33
#